data_AF-A0A6I2IZE8-F1
#
_entry.id   AF-A0A6I2IZE8-F1
#
_cell.length_a   1.000
_cell.length_b   1.000
_cell.length_c   1.000
_cell.angle_alpha   90.00
_cell.angle_beta   90.00
_cell.angle_gamma   90.00
#
_symmetry.space_group_name_H-M   'P 1'
#
loop_
_entity.id
_entity.type
_entity.pdbx_description
1 polymer ?
#
loop_
_entity_poly.entity_id
_entity_poly.type
_entity_poly.pdbx_seq_one_letter_code
_entity_poly.pdbx_strand_id
1 'polypeptide(L)'
;MLEHNQYQGAPKIHFIFYTLFYAYTAFISHKEDRLVSIKMLSGHTIFFTSGDITMQAVAKLNGRLGYSLFTHLSQSVALEFEEMKMNSNSVFVADDVVLYSLKATSVKLA
;
A
#
# COMPACT_ATOMS: atom_id res chain seq x y z
N MET A 1 26.13 -23.03 32.02
CA MET A 1 24.73 -23.52 31.98
C MET A 1 24.20 -23.17 30.61
N LEU A 2 23.98 -24.19 29.77
CA LEU A 2 23.70 -24.08 28.33
C LEU A 2 22.25 -23.68 28.04
N GLU A 3 22.13 -22.73 27.12
CA GLU A 3 21.11 -22.48 26.10
C GLU A 3 19.64 -22.85 26.34
N HIS A 4 18.78 -21.83 26.21
CA HIS A 4 17.38 -21.99 25.86
C HIS A 4 17.07 -21.15 24.61
N ASN A 5 17.62 -21.56 23.47
CA ASN A 5 17.19 -21.07 22.16
C ASN A 5 15.87 -21.77 21.79
N GLN A 6 14.76 -21.10 22.09
CA GLN A 6 13.44 -21.48 21.62
C GLN A 6 13.42 -21.40 20.10
N TYR A 7 13.38 -22.55 19.44
CA TYR A 7 13.24 -22.70 18.00
C TYR A 7 12.04 -21.87 17.50
N GLN A 8 12.34 -20.83 16.73
CA GLN A 8 11.36 -20.12 15.92
C GLN A 8 10.69 -21.13 14.96
N GLY A 9 9.36 -21.18 14.99
CA GLY A 9 8.56 -22.17 14.25
C GLY A 9 8.88 -22.18 12.75
N ALA A 10 8.90 -23.39 12.18
CA ALA A 10 9.19 -23.60 10.76
C ALA A 10 8.25 -22.76 9.86
N PRO A 11 8.76 -22.21 8.74
CA PRO A 11 7.94 -21.43 7.82
C PRO A 11 6.85 -22.31 7.20
N LYS A 12 5.58 -21.91 7.35
CA LYS A 12 4.45 -22.56 6.67
C LYS A 12 4.48 -22.18 5.20
N ILE A 13 4.63 -23.18 4.32
CA ILE A 13 4.57 -23.00 2.87
C ILE A 13 3.12 -23.12 2.43
N HIS A 14 2.60 -22.07 1.78
CA HIS A 14 1.26 -22.07 1.21
C HIS A 14 1.34 -22.38 -0.29
N PHE A 15 0.55 -23.37 -0.74
CA PHE A 15 0.39 -23.66 -2.16
C PHE A 15 -0.76 -22.83 -2.72
N ILE A 16 -0.48 -22.08 -3.79
CA ILE A 16 -1.48 -21.31 -4.53
C ILE A 16 -1.92 -22.17 -5.73
N PHE A 17 -3.18 -22.56 -5.77
CA PHE A 17 -3.75 -23.32 -6.88
C PHE A 17 -4.81 -22.49 -7.60
N TYR A 18 -4.63 -22.33 -8.92
CA TYR A 18 -5.51 -21.63 -9.87
C TYR A 18 -5.66 -20.11 -9.65
N THR A 19 -5.26 -19.32 -10.64
CA THR A 19 -5.40 -17.86 -10.64
C THR A 19 -6.86 -17.46 -10.86
N LEU A 20 -7.49 -16.83 -9.86
CA LEU A 20 -8.88 -16.36 -9.95
C LEU A 20 -8.99 -15.00 -10.63
N PHE A 21 -8.01 -14.11 -10.44
CA PHE A 21 -7.94 -12.80 -11.07
C PHE A 21 -6.50 -12.29 -11.12
N TYR A 22 -6.27 -11.29 -11.97
CA TYR A 22 -5.05 -10.51 -12.00
C TYR A 22 -5.34 -9.14 -11.39
N ALA A 23 -4.41 -8.67 -10.56
CA ALA A 23 -4.44 -7.32 -10.01
C ALA A 23 -3.05 -6.71 -10.16
N TYR A 24 -3.02 -5.38 -10.23
CA TYR A 24 -1.79 -4.61 -10.34
C TYR A 24 -1.73 -3.60 -9.21
N THR A 25 -0.56 -3.47 -8.57
CA THR A 25 -0.31 -2.39 -7.62
C THR A 25 -0.38 -1.06 -8.37
N ALA A 26 -1.32 -0.23 -7.97
CA ALA A 26 -1.54 1.10 -8.50
C ALA A 26 -1.67 2.10 -7.35
N PHE A 27 -1.92 3.37 -7.68
CA PHE A 27 -2.11 4.40 -6.69
C PHE A 27 -3.27 5.33 -7.05
N ILE A 28 -3.87 5.92 -6.03
CA ILE A 28 -4.87 6.98 -6.14
C ILE A 28 -4.40 8.17 -5.30
N SER A 29 -4.57 9.38 -5.83
CA SER A 29 -4.24 10.63 -5.18
C SER A 29 -5.42 11.59 -5.25
N HIS A 30 -5.29 12.75 -4.61
CA HIS A 30 -6.21 13.85 -4.85
C HIS A 30 -6.14 14.28 -6.32
N LYS A 31 -7.29 14.70 -6.86
CA LYS A 31 -7.39 15.17 -8.25
C LYS A 31 -6.53 16.41 -8.49
N GLU A 32 -6.29 17.19 -7.45
CA GLU A 32 -5.53 18.45 -7.49
C GLU A 32 -4.02 18.22 -7.61
N ASP A 33 -3.50 17.09 -7.13
CA ASP A 33 -2.06 16.80 -7.09
C ASP A 33 -1.44 16.56 -8.48
N ARG A 34 -2.27 16.29 -9.50
CA ARG A 34 -1.88 16.13 -10.92
C ARG A 34 -0.59 15.31 -11.14
N LEU A 35 -0.49 14.17 -10.47
CA LEU A 35 0.68 13.30 -10.53
C LEU A 35 0.77 12.58 -11.88
N VAL A 36 1.60 13.12 -12.78
CA VAL A 36 1.81 12.56 -14.13
C VAL A 36 3.01 11.61 -14.22
N SER A 37 3.82 11.50 -13.17
CA SER A 37 4.96 10.57 -13.14
C SER A 37 5.33 10.13 -11.73
N ILE A 38 5.93 8.95 -11.61
CA ILE A 38 6.39 8.37 -10.34
C ILE A 38 7.39 9.29 -9.60
N LYS A 39 8.21 10.06 -10.32
CA LYS A 39 9.18 10.98 -9.69
C LYS A 39 8.50 12.07 -8.85
N MET A 40 7.28 12.45 -9.22
CA MET A 40 6.50 13.46 -8.51
C MET A 40 5.99 12.95 -7.15
N LEU A 41 6.04 11.64 -6.89
CA LEU A 41 5.73 11.08 -5.58
C LEU A 41 6.78 11.44 -4.52
N SER A 42 7.96 11.92 -4.92
CA SER A 42 8.98 12.35 -3.97
C SER A 42 8.42 13.41 -3.01
N GLY A 43 8.57 13.19 -1.70
CA GLY A 43 8.03 14.06 -0.67
C GLY A 43 6.54 13.85 -0.35
N HIS A 44 5.85 12.90 -0.99
CA HIS A 44 4.46 12.56 -0.66
C HIS A 44 4.39 11.60 0.51
N THR A 45 3.26 11.67 1.23
CA THR A 45 2.87 10.64 2.20
C THR A 45 2.14 9.52 1.47
N ILE A 46 2.68 8.32 1.57
CA ILE A 46 2.16 7.11 0.94
C ILE A 46 1.47 6.26 2.01
N PHE A 47 0.17 6.08 1.83
CA PHE A 47 -0.71 5.26 2.66
C PHE A 47 -0.89 3.88 2.01
N PHE A 48 -0.71 2.81 2.76
CA PHE A 48 -0.94 1.44 2.28
C PHE A 48 -1.18 0.49 3.45
N THR A 49 -1.64 -0.72 3.16
CA THR A 49 -1.93 -1.73 4.19
C THR A 49 -0.78 -2.68 4.48
N SER A 50 -0.65 -3.09 5.74
CA SER A 50 0.39 -4.01 6.20
C SER A 50 0.14 -5.44 5.74
N GLY A 51 1.23 -6.17 5.48
CA GLY A 51 1.18 -7.61 5.17
C GLY A 51 0.90 -7.96 3.72
N ASP A 52 0.75 -6.96 2.85
CA ASP A 52 0.52 -7.13 1.43
C ASP A 52 1.81 -6.96 0.58
N ILE A 53 1.80 -7.51 -0.63
CA ILE A 53 2.83 -7.34 -1.68
C ILE A 53 3.04 -5.85 -1.98
N THR A 54 2.01 -5.02 -1.82
CA THR A 54 2.09 -3.56 -1.91
C THR A 54 3.22 -2.97 -1.06
N MET A 55 3.46 -3.49 0.16
CA MET A 55 4.54 -3.02 1.03
C MET A 55 5.92 -3.15 0.37
N GLN A 56 6.16 -4.27 -0.32
CA GLN A 56 7.43 -4.50 -1.01
C GLN A 56 7.57 -3.57 -2.22
N ALA A 57 6.47 -3.32 -2.94
CA ALA A 57 6.46 -2.41 -4.08
C ALA A 57 6.77 -0.97 -3.63
N VAL A 58 6.14 -0.50 -2.54
CA VAL A 58 6.39 0.83 -1.96
C VAL A 58 7.83 0.94 -1.44
N ALA A 59 8.36 -0.07 -0.75
CA ALA A 59 9.74 -0.06 -0.28
C ALA A 59 10.76 0.05 -1.43
N LYS A 60 10.56 -0.72 -2.52
CA LYS A 60 11.39 -0.63 -3.73
C LYS A 60 11.28 0.73 -4.40
N LEU A 61 10.07 1.29 -4.44
CA LEU A 61 9.82 2.63 -4.99
C LEU A 61 10.54 3.70 -4.17
N ASN A 62 10.46 3.63 -2.84
CA ASN A 62 11.12 4.57 -1.95
C ASN A 62 12.64 4.56 -2.16
N GLY A 63 13.24 3.38 -2.28
CA GLY A 63 14.66 3.25 -2.62
C GLY A 63 15.04 3.91 -3.97
N ARG A 64 14.20 3.78 -5.00
CA ARG A 64 14.41 4.43 -6.31
C ARG A 64 14.30 5.95 -6.25
N LEU A 65 13.56 6.48 -5.29
CA LEU A 65 13.37 7.92 -5.09
C LEU A 65 14.34 8.51 -4.05
N GLY A 66 15.31 7.72 -3.57
CA GLY A 66 16.28 8.20 -2.59
C GLY A 66 15.71 8.34 -1.18
N TYR A 67 14.77 7.47 -0.81
CA TYR A 67 14.10 7.45 0.50
C TYR A 67 13.30 8.72 0.83
N SER A 68 12.71 9.34 -0.19
CA SER A 68 11.96 10.59 -0.06
C SER A 68 10.46 10.42 0.17
N LEU A 69 9.96 9.19 0.30
CA LEU A 69 8.57 8.89 0.62
C LEU A 69 8.38 8.77 2.14
N PHE A 70 7.34 9.40 2.66
CA PHE A 70 6.85 9.16 4.02
C PHE A 70 5.81 8.05 3.96
N THR A 71 5.95 7.00 4.75
CA THR A 71 5.03 5.86 4.70
C THR A 71 4.12 5.84 5.92
N HIS A 72 2.82 5.76 5.69
CA HIS A 72 1.81 5.45 6.70
C HIS A 72 1.29 4.03 6.45
N LEU A 73 1.12 3.26 7.53
CA LEU A 73 0.83 1.84 7.46
C LEU A 73 -0.27 1.48 8.46
N SER A 74 -1.33 0.83 7.99
CA SER A 74 -2.40 0.30 8.83
C SER A 74 -2.85 -1.09 8.42
N GLN A 75 -3.64 -1.71 9.28
CA GLN A 75 -4.30 -3.00 9.02
C GLN A 75 -5.68 -2.84 8.36
N SER A 76 -6.21 -1.62 8.29
CA SER A 76 -7.56 -1.35 7.75
C SER A 76 -7.51 -0.50 6.49
N VAL A 77 -7.87 -1.11 5.35
CA VAL A 77 -7.96 -0.42 4.04
C VAL A 77 -8.89 0.78 4.12
N ALA A 78 -10.07 0.63 4.75
CA ALA A 78 -11.07 1.68 4.78
C ALA A 78 -10.62 2.88 5.62
N LEU A 79 -10.09 2.65 6.83
CA LEU A 79 -9.61 3.73 7.69
C LEU A 79 -8.44 4.47 7.06
N GLU A 80 -7.48 3.72 6.52
CA GLU A 80 -6.29 4.26 5.87
C GLU A 80 -6.66 5.11 4.63
N PHE A 81 -7.66 4.68 3.86
CA PHE A 81 -8.16 5.45 2.72
C PHE A 81 -8.88 6.74 3.16
N GLU A 82 -9.67 6.69 4.24
CA GLU A 82 -10.28 7.90 4.82
C GLU A 82 -9.23 8.88 5.33
N GLU A 83 -8.19 8.39 6.01
CA GLU A 83 -7.08 9.22 6.47
C GLU A 83 -6.32 9.87 5.31
N MET A 84 -6.05 9.13 4.23
CA MET A 84 -5.45 9.69 3.02
C MET A 84 -6.29 10.84 2.46
N LYS A 85 -7.62 10.69 2.39
CA LYS A 85 -8.50 11.76 1.91
C LYS A 85 -8.43 13.04 2.75
N MET A 86 -8.15 12.93 4.04
CA MET A 86 -8.04 14.08 4.94
C MET A 86 -6.66 14.77 4.88
N ASN A 87 -5.66 14.12 4.28
CA ASN A 87 -4.31 14.62 4.18
C ASN A 87 -4.02 15.14 2.76
N SER A 88 -3.53 16.37 2.66
CA SER A 88 -3.01 16.88 1.37
C SER A 88 -1.65 16.25 1.05
N ASN A 89 -1.25 16.27 -0.23
CA ASN A 89 0.03 15.72 -0.68
C ASN A 89 0.21 14.23 -0.29
N SER A 90 -0.87 13.47 -0.45
CA SER A 90 -0.98 12.09 -0.02
C SER A 90 -1.46 11.19 -1.14
N VAL A 91 -1.03 9.93 -1.07
CA VAL A 91 -1.34 8.92 -2.08
C VAL A 91 -1.65 7.63 -1.38
N PHE A 92 -2.75 6.97 -1.77
CA PHE A 92 -3.07 5.63 -1.31
C PHE A 92 -2.63 4.61 -2.36
N VAL A 93 -1.89 3.59 -1.94
CA VAL A 93 -1.35 2.53 -2.81
C VAL A 93 -1.97 1.21 -2.39
N ALA A 94 -2.54 0.51 -3.36
CA ALA A 94 -3.10 -0.82 -3.20
C ALA A 94 -3.24 -1.48 -4.57
N ASP A 95 -3.75 -2.71 -4.59
CA ASP A 95 -4.22 -3.36 -5.81
C ASP A 95 -5.33 -2.54 -6.48
N ASP A 96 -5.26 -2.42 -7.81
CA ASP A 96 -6.23 -1.71 -8.64
C ASP A 96 -7.69 -2.10 -8.37
N VAL A 97 -7.98 -3.38 -8.18
CA VAL A 97 -9.33 -3.87 -7.82
C VAL A 97 -9.83 -3.25 -6.51
N VAL A 98 -8.96 -3.09 -5.50
CA VAL A 98 -9.29 -2.45 -4.23
C VAL A 98 -9.51 -0.96 -4.45
N LEU A 99 -8.63 -0.30 -5.21
CA LEU A 99 -8.76 1.12 -5.54
C LEU A 99 -10.06 1.44 -6.27
N TYR A 100 -10.48 0.59 -7.21
CA TYR A 100 -11.76 0.72 -7.91
C TYR A 100 -12.94 0.60 -6.95
N SER A 101 -12.92 -0.37 -6.02
CA SER A 101 -13.97 -0.52 -5.01
C SER A 101 -14.06 0.67 -4.06
N LEU A 102 -12.92 1.20 -3.61
CA LEU A 102 -12.86 2.37 -2.73
C LEU A 102 -13.39 3.62 -3.44
N LYS A 103 -12.97 3.84 -4.69
CA LYS A 103 -13.44 4.96 -5.51
C LYS A 103 -14.95 4.89 -5.73
N ALA A 104 -15.49 3.72 -6.08
CA ALA A 104 -16.92 3.54 -6.31
C ALA A 104 -17.75 3.83 -5.04
N THR A 105 -17.27 3.39 -3.89
CA THR A 105 -17.92 3.64 -2.59
C THR A 105 -17.90 5.13 -2.23
N SER A 106 -16.78 5.81 -2.47
CA SER A 106 -16.63 7.24 -2.16
C SER A 106 -17.55 8.14 -3.00
N VAL A 107 -17.81 7.78 -4.26
CA VAL A 107 -18.70 8.57 -5.15
C VAL A 107 -20.17 8.43 -4.74
N LYS A 108 -20.55 7.32 -4.10
CA LYS A 108 -21.93 7.07 -3.68
C LYS A 108 -22.32 7.83 -2.39
N LEU A 109 -21.32 8.33 -1.65
CA LEU A 109 -21.48 9.01 -0.36
C LEU A 109 -21.30 10.54 -0.45
N ALA A 110 -20.99 11.07 -1.64
CA ALA A 110 -20.81 12.49 -1.92
C ALA A 110 -21.99 13.04 -2.75
#